data_AF-A0A7G4A5A1-F1
#
_entry.id   AF-A0A7G4A5A1-F1
#
_cell.length_a   1.000
_cell.length_b   1.000
_cell.length_c   1.000
_cell.angle_alpha   90.00
_cell.angle_beta   90.00
_cell.angle_gamma   90.00
#
_symmetry.space_group_name_H-M   'P 1'
#
loop_
_entity.id
_entity.type
_entity.pdbx_description
1 polymer ?
#
loop_
_entity_poly.entity_id
_entity_poly.type
_entity_poly.pdbx_seq_one_letter_code
_entity_poly.pdbx_strand_id
1 'polypeptide(L)' 'MYTKFFEQKSDKKEDKEKGIQFVSNIYSVLSRDPSISNEMKQKILIGSLFYANLSAKEIQEDIVNRYAPSNNC' A
#
# COMPACT_ATOMS: atom_id res chain seq x y z
N MET A 1 20.16 10.96 34.85
CA MET A 1 20.65 10.36 33.57
C MET A 1 19.72 9.20 33.22
N TYR A 2 19.49 8.96 31.92
CA TYR A 2 18.46 8.10 31.27
C TYR A 2 17.18 8.81 30.82
N THR A 3 17.32 9.66 29.80
CA THR A 3 16.25 9.91 28.82
C THR A 3 16.06 8.65 27.98
N LYS A 4 14.96 7.92 28.19
CA LYS A 4 14.50 6.92 27.22
C LYS A 4 14.06 7.66 25.96
N PHE A 5 14.90 7.65 24.94
CA PHE A 5 14.48 7.97 23.58
C PHE A 5 13.44 6.94 23.17
N PHE A 6 12.16 7.31 23.23
CA PHE A 6 11.13 6.59 22.48
C PHE A 6 11.51 6.72 21.01
N GLU A 7 11.87 5.60 20.38
CA GLU A 7 12.19 5.56 18.97
C GLU A 7 10.96 6.00 18.17
N GLN A 8 11.01 7.21 17.63
CA GLN A 8 10.05 7.81 16.70
C GLN A 8 10.14 7.14 15.29
N LYS A 9 10.32 5.82 15.23
CA LYS A 9 10.46 5.02 14.00
C LYS A 9 9.22 4.16 13.69
N SER A 10 8.29 4.02 14.63
CA SER A 10 7.08 3.19 14.50
C SER A 10 6.05 3.79 13.53
N ASP A 11 5.76 5.10 13.65
CA ASP A 11 4.64 5.74 12.95
C ASP A 11 4.76 5.63 11.43
N LYS A 12 5.96 5.82 10.88
CA LYS A 12 6.18 5.78 9.43
C LYS A 12 5.92 4.42 8.80
N LYS A 13 6.13 3.33 9.54
CA LYS A 13 5.90 1.97 9.03
C LYS A 13 4.41 1.64 9.06
N GLU A 14 3.75 1.94 10.16
CA GLU A 14 2.31 1.70 10.32
C GLU A 14 1.49 2.56 9.33
N ASP A 15 1.85 3.82 9.16
CA ASP A 15 1.19 4.71 8.19
C ASP A 15 1.38 4.21 6.74
N LYS A 16 2.55 3.66 6.43
CA LYS A 16 2.82 3.05 5.13
C LYS A 16 1.99 1.79 4.91
N GLU A 17 1.89 0.90 5.90
CA GLU A 17 1.05 -0.30 5.83
C GLU A 17 -0.43 0.07 5.67
N LYS A 18 -0.92 1.09 6.37
CA LYS A 18 -2.28 1.65 6.21
C LYS A 18 -2.49 2.18 4.78
N GLY A 19 -1.52 2.91 4.23
CA GLY A 19 -1.58 3.40 2.86
C GLY A 19 -1.67 2.26 1.83
N ILE A 20 -0.88 1.20 2.00
CA ILE A 20 -0.89 0.04 1.11
C ILE A 20 -2.24 -0.69 1.20
N GLN A 21 -2.76 -0.87 2.42
CA GLN A 21 -4.07 -1.49 2.63
C GLN A 21 -5.20 -0.66 1.99
N PHE A 22 -5.12 0.67 2.11
CA PHE A 22 -6.05 1.58 1.46
C PHE A 22 -6.07 1.38 -0.06
N VAL A 23 -4.91 1.44 -0.73
CA VAL A 23 -4.85 1.27 -2.20
C VAL A 23 -5.31 -0.13 -2.62
N SER A 24 -4.98 -1.16 -1.84
CA SER A 24 -5.43 -2.55 -2.09
C SER A 24 -6.95 -2.68 -2.00
N ASN A 25 -7.58 -2.02 -1.03
CA ASN A 25 -9.04 -2.01 -0.90
C ASN A 25 -9.71 -1.32 -2.09
N ILE A 26 -9.18 -0.17 -2.53
CA ILE A 26 -9.67 0.53 -3.72
C ILE A 26 -9.55 -0.35 -4.96
N TYR A 27 -8.40 -0.99 -5.17
CA TYR A 27 -8.21 -1.92 -6.28
C TYR A 27 -9.22 -3.07 -6.25
N SER A 28 -9.44 -3.68 -5.09
CA SER A 28 -10.40 -4.77 -4.91
C SER A 28 -11.82 -4.35 -5.33
N VAL A 29 -12.28 -3.17 -4.90
CA VAL A 29 -13.59 -2.63 -5.28
C VAL A 29 -13.66 -2.37 -6.79
N LEU A 30 -12.69 -1.65 -7.35
CA LEU A 30 -12.66 -1.30 -8.78
C LEU A 30 -12.56 -2.54 -9.68
N SER A 31 -11.83 -3.57 -9.28
CA SER A 31 -11.66 -4.80 -10.07
C SER A 31 -12.98 -5.54 -10.29
N ARG A 32 -13.90 -5.43 -9.33
CA ARG A 32 -15.19 -6.13 -9.33
C ARG A 32 -16.32 -5.33 -9.98
N ASP A 33 -16.14 -4.03 -10.18
CA ASP A 33 -17.17 -3.16 -10.74
C ASP A 33 -17.08 -3.11 -12.28
N PRO A 34 -18.01 -3.73 -13.03
CA PRO A 34 -18.01 -3.66 -14.48
C PRO A 34 -18.53 -2.32 -15.04
N SER A 35 -19.16 -1.48 -14.21
CA SER A 35 -19.75 -0.21 -14.65
C SER A 35 -18.72 0.90 -14.85
N ILE A 36 -17.55 0.76 -14.23
CA ILE A 36 -16.45 1.72 -14.33
C ILE A 36 -15.54 1.31 -15.49
N SER A 37 -15.23 2.24 -16.40
CA SER A 37 -14.29 1.97 -17.49
C SER A 37 -12.87 1.74 -16.97
N ASN A 38 -12.08 0.96 -17.69
CA ASN A 38 -10.68 0.70 -17.32
C ASN A 38 -9.86 1.99 -17.20
N GLU A 39 -10.11 2.99 -18.05
CA GLU A 39 -9.47 4.30 -17.96
C GLU A 39 -9.81 5.01 -16.64
N MET A 40 -11.08 4.98 -16.23
CA MET A 40 -11.51 5.58 -14.98
C MET A 40 -10.94 4.84 -13.77
N LYS A 41 -10.88 3.50 -13.81
CA LYS A 41 -10.21 2.69 -12.77
C LYS A 41 -8.75 3.08 -12.62
N GLN A 42 -8.03 3.27 -13.73
CA GLN A 42 -6.63 3.71 -13.71
C GLN A 42 -6.47 5.10 -13.08
N LYS A 43 -7.32 6.07 -13.45
CA LYS A 43 -7.29 7.42 -12.86
C LYS A 43 -7.52 7.39 -11.35
N ILE A 44 -8.49 6.59 -10.88
CA ILE A 44 -8.78 6.45 -9.45
C ILE A 44 -7.60 5.79 -8.72
N LEU A 45 -7.01 4.73 -9.29
CA LEU A 45 -5.84 4.06 -8.70
C LEU A 45 -4.62 4.99 -8.59
N ILE A 46 -4.34 5.77 -9.64
CA ILE A 46 -3.26 6.77 -9.63
C ILE A 46 -3.53 7.82 -8.54
N GLY A 47 -4.75 8.36 -8.46
CA GLY A 47 -5.13 9.30 -7.40
C GLY A 47 -4.98 8.71 -5.99
N SER A 48 -5.31 7.43 -5.82
CA SER A 48 -5.20 6.72 -4.54
C SER A 48 -3.75 6.53 -4.10
N LEU A 49 -2.86 6.24 -5.05
CA LEU A 49 -1.40 6.17 -4.82
C LEU A 49 -0.85 7.52 -4.36
N PHE A 50 -1.20 8.61 -5.07
CA PHE A 50 -0.79 9.96 -4.69
C PHE A 50 -1.30 10.35 -3.30
N TYR A 51 -2.57 10.06 -2.99
CA TYR A 51 -3.15 10.36 -1.68
C TYR A 51 -2.44 9.61 -0.54
N ALA A 52 -2.08 8.34 -0.76
CA ALA A 52 -1.37 7.53 0.22
C ALA A 52 0.14 7.83 0.28
N ASN A 53 0.65 8.79 -0.51
CA ASN A 53 2.07 9.06 -0.67
C ASN A 53 2.88 7.79 -1.02
N LEU A 54 2.32 6.96 -1.91
CA LEU A 54 2.91 5.70 -2.36
C LEU A 54 3.25 5.76 -3.84
N SER A 55 4.35 5.11 -4.19
CA SER A 55 4.72 4.80 -5.58
C SER A 55 4.22 3.41 -5.99
N ALA A 56 4.07 3.19 -7.28
CA ALA A 56 3.74 1.86 -7.83
C ALA A 56 4.79 0.79 -7.44
N LYS A 57 6.06 1.19 -7.32
CA LYS A 57 7.17 0.31 -6.91
C LYS A 57 6.99 -0.18 -5.48
N GLU A 58 6.55 0.67 -4.57
CA GLU A 58 6.34 0.29 -3.16
C GLU A 58 5.19 -0.71 -3.00
N ILE A 59 4.13 -0.60 -3.81
CA ILE A 59 3.06 -1.61 -3.82
C ILE A 59 3.58 -2.93 -4.39
N GLN A 60 4.36 -2.88 -5.47
CA GLN A 60 4.93 -4.09 -6.06
C GLN A 60 5.87 -4.80 -5.08
N GLU A 61 6.72 -4.07 -4.35
CA GLU A 61 7.58 -4.61 -3.31
C GLU A 61 6.79 -5.23 -2.16
N ASP A 62 5.71 -4.59 -1.69
CA ASP A 62 4.85 -5.16 -0.64
C ASP A 62 4.13 -6.44 -1.10
N ILE A 63 3.62 -6.49 -2.34
CA ILE A 63 3.02 -7.71 -2.91
C ILE A 63 4.06 -8.83 -2.97
N VAL A 64 5.27 -8.55 -3.46
CA VAL A 64 6.35 -9.55 -3.50
C VAL A 64 6.69 -10.00 -2.09
N ASN A 65 6.80 -9.11 -1.12
CA ASN A 65 7.12 -9.50 0.26
C ASN A 65 6.01 -10.31 0.94
N ARG A 66 4.73 -10.04 0.64
CA ARG A 66 3.59 -10.78 1.23
C ARG A 66 3.36 -12.15 0.58
N TYR A 67 3.66 -12.30 -0.69
CA TYR A 67 3.34 -13.51 -1.48
C TYR A 67 4.56 -14.23 -2.04
N ALA A 68 5.78 -13.74 -1.80
CA ALA A 68 6.97 -14.54 -2.04
C ALA A 68 6.84 -15.80 -1.18
N PRO A 69 6.93 -17.00 -1.79
CA PRO A 69 7.02 -18.22 -1.00
C PRO A 69 8.21 -18.04 -0.08
N SER A 70 8.00 -18.23 1.22
CA SER A 70 9.13 -18.41 2.13
C SER A 70 9.91 -19.61 1.60
N ASN A 71 11.00 -19.36 0.89
CA ASN A 71 11.98 -20.38 0.56
C ASN A 71 12.71 -20.74 1.86
N ASN A 72 11.98 -21.35 2.79
CA ASN A 72 12.53 -22.13 3.89
C ASN A 72 12.60 -23.56 3.38
N CYS A 73 13.63 -23.85 2.58
CA CYS A 73 14.20 -25.18 2.46
C CYS A 73 15.32 -25.31 3.50
#